data_AF-A0A9P1HFP6-F1
#
_entry.id   AF-A0A9P1HFP6-F1
#
_cell.length_a   1.000
_cell.length_b   1.000
_cell.length_c   1.000
_cell.angle_alpha   90.00
_cell.angle_beta   90.00
_cell.angle_gamma   90.00
#
_symmetry.space_group_name_H-M   'P 1'
#
loop_
_entity.id
_entity.type
_entity.pdbx_description
1 polymer ?
#
loop_
_entity_poly.entity_id
_entity_poly.type
_entity_poly.pdbx_seq_one_letter_code
_entity_poly.pdbx_strand_id
1 'polypeptide(L)'
;MPGVARDDIASFKLRSSGTTIVCAAITNLEPLTIRDNSGTYEILNFTSRCNPVEGDVGLFLFNCSSSPATCERLTVIHPDIVPVYLAQMRRYKEEFN
;
A
#
# COMPACT_ATOMS: atom_id res chain seq x y z
N MET A 1 -16.92 0.52 -14.49
CA MET A 1 -16.47 1.01 -13.18
C MET A 1 -15.02 1.41 -13.33
N PRO A 2 -14.60 2.65 -13.00
CA PRO A 2 -13.17 2.95 -13.00
C PRO A 2 -12.51 2.03 -11.97
N GLY A 3 -11.57 1.20 -12.42
CA GLY A 3 -10.89 0.23 -11.57
C GLY A 3 -10.11 0.93 -10.46
N VAL A 4 -9.99 0.28 -9.29
CA VAL A 4 -9.09 0.75 -8.24
C VAL A 4 -7.67 0.64 -8.76
N ALA A 5 -6.92 1.74 -8.71
CA ALA A 5 -5.54 1.73 -9.17
C ALA A 5 -4.64 0.93 -8.22
N ARG A 6 -3.52 0.45 -8.75
CA ARG A 6 -2.50 -0.28 -8.00
C ARG A 6 -1.19 0.42 -8.21
N ASP A 7 -0.71 1.10 -7.18
CA ASP A 7 0.51 1.90 -7.24
C ASP A 7 1.62 1.27 -6.40
N ASP A 8 2.86 1.56 -6.79
CA ASP A 8 3.97 1.56 -5.86
C ASP A 8 4.06 2.91 -5.12
N ILE A 9 4.86 2.98 -4.07
CA ILE A 9 5.01 4.19 -3.25
C ILE A 9 5.44 5.41 -4.07
N ALA A 10 6.32 5.24 -5.05
CA ALA A 10 6.74 6.35 -5.93
C ALA A 10 5.55 6.93 -6.72
N SER A 11 4.76 6.06 -7.35
CA SER A 11 3.58 6.46 -8.13
C SER A 11 2.47 7.02 -7.22
N PHE A 12 2.27 6.41 -6.06
CA PHE A 12 1.31 6.84 -5.05
C PHE A 12 1.58 8.28 -4.57
N LYS A 13 2.84 8.64 -4.32
CA LYS A 13 3.21 10.01 -3.90
C LYS A 13 2.86 11.09 -4.93
N LEU A 14 2.73 10.73 -6.20
CA LEU A 14 2.34 11.65 -7.28
C LEU A 14 0.83 11.74 -7.48
N ARG A 15 0.05 10.88 -6.82
CA ARG A 15 -1.40 10.80 -6.99
C ARG A 15 -2.10 11.94 -6.24
N SER A 16 -2.90 12.71 -6.98
CA SER A 16 -3.63 13.88 -6.45
C SER A 16 -5.09 13.62 -6.10
N SER A 17 -5.66 12.47 -6.51
CA SER A 17 -7.08 12.16 -6.28
C SER A 17 -7.40 10.67 -6.43
N GLY A 18 -8.60 10.28 -5.98
CA GLY A 18 -9.14 8.93 -6.15
C GLY A 18 -8.64 7.95 -5.10
N THR A 19 -8.75 6.67 -5.42
CA THR A 19 -8.38 5.57 -4.51
C THR A 19 -7.31 4.69 -5.16
N THR A 20 -6.34 4.25 -4.36
CA THR A 20 -5.30 3.34 -4.82
C THR A 20 -4.97 2.29 -3.76
N ILE A 21 -4.47 1.14 -4.20
CA ILE A 21 -3.93 0.10 -3.35
C ILE A 21 -2.42 0.07 -3.50
N VAL A 22 -1.72 0.11 -2.37
CA VAL A 22 -0.26 -0.07 -2.29
C VAL A 22 0.03 -1.37 -1.57
N CYS A 23 0.89 -2.21 -2.14
CA CYS A 23 1.41 -3.41 -1.48
C CYS A 23 2.79 -3.11 -0.89
N ALA A 24 2.92 -3.10 0.43
CA ALA A 24 4.14 -2.69 1.11
C ALA A 24 4.36 -3.47 2.41
N ALA A 25 5.61 -3.49 2.88
CA ALA A 25 5.99 -4.00 4.18
C ALA A 25 5.94 -2.89 5.23
N ILE A 26 5.52 -3.21 6.45
CA ILE A 26 5.53 -2.30 7.60
C ILE A 26 6.94 -2.30 8.18
N THR A 27 7.57 -1.12 8.23
CA THR A 27 8.96 -0.97 8.70
C THR A 27 9.07 -0.25 10.03
N ASN A 28 8.02 0.43 10.47
CA ASN A 28 7.94 1.06 11.79
C ASN A 28 6.46 1.23 12.14
N LEU A 29 6.11 1.16 13.43
CA LEU A 29 4.76 1.38 13.94
C LEU A 29 4.57 2.79 14.50
N GLU A 30 5.65 3.46 14.92
CA GLU A 30 5.62 4.79 15.51
C GLU A 30 6.76 5.67 14.96
N PRO A 31 6.51 6.50 13.92
CA PRO A 31 5.26 6.61 13.16
C PRO A 31 5.06 5.40 12.23
N LEU A 32 3.80 5.07 11.91
CA LEU A 32 3.46 3.96 11.03
C LEU A 32 4.06 4.19 9.63
N THR A 33 5.09 3.42 9.30
CA THR A 33 5.89 3.60 8.09
C THR A 33 5.84 2.33 7.26
N ILE A 34 5.58 2.49 5.96
CA ILE A 34 5.55 1.40 4.99
C ILE A 34 6.64 1.56 3.94
N ARG A 35 7.11 0.45 3.39
CA ARG A 35 8.16 0.38 2.37
C ARG A 35 7.82 -0.65 1.29
N ASP A 36 8.08 -0.26 0.05
CA ASP A 36 8.17 -1.18 -1.09
C ASP A 36 9.50 -0.96 -1.83
N ASN A 37 9.65 -1.56 -3.01
CA ASN A 37 10.88 -1.43 -3.81
C ASN A 37 11.09 -0.02 -4.41
N SER A 38 10.06 0.83 -4.41
CA SER A 38 10.08 2.17 -5.01
C SER A 38 10.30 3.28 -3.98
N GLY A 39 10.12 3.00 -2.69
CA GLY A 39 10.42 3.96 -1.63
C GLY A 39 9.74 3.65 -0.30
N THR A 40 9.64 4.68 0.54
CA THR A 40 8.98 4.64 1.84
C THR A 40 7.89 5.70 1.95
N TYR A 41 6.88 5.45 2.77
CA TYR A 41 5.82 6.39 3.07
C TYR A 41 5.41 6.30 4.53
N GLU A 42 5.25 7.45 5.18
CA GLU A 42 4.74 7.58 6.54
C GLU A 42 3.22 7.80 6.50
N ILE A 43 2.47 6.91 7.12
CA ILE A 43 1.01 6.97 7.17
C ILE A 43 0.60 7.89 8.32
N LEU A 44 0.24 9.13 7.96
CA LEU A 44 -0.20 10.14 8.92
C LEU A 44 -1.66 9.94 9.36
N ASN A 45 -2.51 9.43 8.46
CA ASN A 45 -3.93 9.21 8.69
C ASN A 45 -4.27 7.72 8.50
N PHE A 46 -4.38 6.98 9.60
CA PHE A 46 -4.71 5.55 9.59
C PHE A 46 -6.04 5.30 10.29
N THR A 47 -7.03 4.77 9.56
CA THR A 47 -8.39 4.53 10.08
C THR A 47 -8.78 3.06 10.14
N SER A 48 -7.87 2.17 9.74
CA SER A 48 -8.09 0.73 9.76
C SER A 48 -8.20 0.24 11.21
N ARG A 49 -9.09 -0.74 11.45
CA ARG A 49 -9.21 -1.43 12.75
C ARG A 49 -8.22 -2.58 12.93
N CYS A 50 -7.24 -2.70 12.04
CA CYS A 50 -6.22 -3.74 12.08
C CYS A 50 -5.11 -3.34 13.06
N ASN A 51 -4.53 -4.30 13.77
CA ASN A 51 -3.32 -4.11 14.57
C ASN A 51 -2.12 -4.60 13.76
N PRO A 52 -1.43 -3.73 13.01
CA PRO A 52 -0.24 -4.13 12.26
C PRO A 52 0.92 -4.55 13.16
N VAL A 53 1.73 -5.49 12.68
CA VAL A 53 3.02 -5.83 13.28
C VAL A 53 4.15 -5.37 12.35
N GLU A 54 5.25 -4.91 12.93
CA GLU A 54 6.46 -4.60 12.15
C GLU A 54 6.94 -5.87 11.40
N GLY A 55 7.26 -5.72 10.12
CA GLY A 55 7.61 -6.82 9.23
C GLY A 55 6.41 -7.41 8.46
N ASP A 56 5.17 -7.10 8.83
CA ASP A 56 4.01 -7.53 8.07
C ASP A 56 4.02 -6.93 6.66
N VAL A 57 3.64 -7.74 5.67
CA VAL A 57 3.35 -7.25 4.32
C VAL A 57 1.83 -7.11 4.19
N GLY A 58 1.38 -5.96 3.69
CA GLY A 58 -0.03 -5.64 3.62
C GLY A 58 -0.44 -4.94 2.33
N LEU A 59 -1.74 -5.05 2.03
CA LEU A 59 -2.43 -4.20 1.06
C LEU A 59 -3.03 -3.00 1.78
N PHE A 60 -2.58 -1.81 1.42
CA PHE A 60 -2.99 -0.52 1.98
C PHE A 60 -3.90 0.18 0.98
N LEU A 61 -5.17 0.37 1.34
CA LEU A 61 -6.12 1.15 0.56
C LEU A 61 -6.02 2.61 0.98
N PHE A 62 -5.55 3.45 0.07
CA PHE A 62 -5.45 4.89 0.26
C PHE A 62 -6.55 5.63 -0.49
N ASN A 63 -7.18 6.58 0.19
CA ASN A 63 -7.93 7.65 -0.41
C ASN A 63 -7.04 8.88 -0.55
N CYS A 64 -6.70 9.22 -1.79
CA CYS A 64 -5.83 10.33 -2.17
C CYS A 64 -6.59 11.63 -2.38
N SER A 65 -7.90 11.67 -2.12
CA SER A 65 -8.70 12.89 -2.23
C SER A 65 -8.47 13.87 -1.06
N SER A 66 -7.76 13.42 -0.02
CA SER A 66 -7.27 14.23 1.10
C SER A 66 -5.75 14.39 1.04
N SER A 67 -5.23 15.48 1.60
CA SER A 67 -3.79 15.69 1.80
C SER A 67 -3.52 15.95 3.30
N PRO A 68 -2.80 15.06 4.01
CA PRO A 68 -2.21 13.82 3.51
C PRO A 68 -3.26 12.76 3.14
N ALA A 69 -2.86 11.80 2.30
CA ALA A 69 -3.73 10.69 1.90
C ALA A 69 -4.13 9.86 3.12
N THR A 70 -5.38 9.41 3.14
CA THR A 70 -5.91 8.62 4.25
C THR A 70 -5.85 7.15 3.93
N CYS A 71 -5.19 6.37 4.79
CA CYS A 71 -5.24 4.91 4.72
C CYS A 71 -6.56 4.44 5.35
N GLU A 72 -7.51 4.06 4.50
CA GLU A 72 -8.85 3.62 4.89
C GLU A 72 -8.88 2.15 5.35
N ARG A 73 -7.97 1.33 4.80
CA ARG A 73 -7.94 -0.11 5.08
C ARG A 73 -6.53 -0.67 4.96
N LEU A 74 -6.20 -1.55 5.90
CA LEU A 74 -5.07 -2.46 5.82
C LEU A 74 -5.59 -3.89 5.77
N THR A 75 -5.12 -4.67 4.80
CA THR A 75 -5.27 -6.13 4.79
C THR A 75 -3.89 -6.77 4.87
N VAL A 76 -3.56 -7.35 6.02
CA VAL A 76 -2.30 -8.08 6.20
C VAL A 76 -2.34 -9.35 5.33
N ILE A 77 -1.25 -9.57 4.59
CA ILE A 77 -1.07 -10.73 3.73
C ILE A 77 -0.41 -11.83 4.58
N HIS A 78 -0.98 -13.03 4.57
CA HIS A 78 -0.39 -14.15 5.28
C HIS A 78 1.04 -14.44 4.76
N PRO A 79 2.04 -14.66 5.62
CA PRO A 79 3.45 -14.81 5.20
C PRO A 79 3.65 -15.83 4.06
N ASP A 80 2.99 -16.99 4.14
CA ASP A 80 3.09 -18.06 3.14
C ASP A 80 2.62 -17.65 1.74
N ILE A 81 1.76 -16.64 1.62
CA ILE A 81 1.23 -16.17 0.33
C ILE A 81 1.86 -14.85 -0.13
N VAL A 82 2.72 -14.23 0.67
CA VAL A 82 3.45 -13.01 0.28
C VAL A 82 4.21 -13.18 -1.04
N PRO A 83 4.98 -14.27 -1.27
CA PRO A 83 5.70 -14.44 -2.53
C PRO A 83 4.76 -14.49 -3.75
N VAL A 84 3.58 -15.09 -3.59
CA VAL A 84 2.56 -15.18 -4.63
C VAL A 84 2.03 -13.79 -4.97
N TYR A 85 1.70 -12.99 -3.96
CA TYR A 85 1.23 -11.61 -4.16
C TYR A 85 2.27 -10.75 -4.87
N LEU A 86 3.53 -10.79 -4.42
CA LEU A 86 4.61 -10.03 -5.06
C LEU A 86 4.85 -10.44 -6.51
N ALA A 87 4.75 -11.75 -6.81
CA ALA A 87 4.86 -12.25 -8.18
C ALA A 87 3.70 -11.76 -9.07
N GLN A 88 2.47 -11.76 -8.56
CA GLN A 88 1.31 -11.26 -9.29
C GLN A 88 1.38 -9.75 -9.55
N MET A 89 1.86 -8.96 -8.57
CA MET A 89 2.07 -7.52 -8.75
C MET A 89 3.15 -7.23 -9.79
N ARG A 90 4.23 -8.01 -9.84
CA ARG A 90 5.26 -7.88 -10.86
C ARG A 90 4.72 -8.17 -12.26
N ARG A 91 4.01 -9.29 -12.43
CA ARG A 91 3.37 -9.66 -13.71
C ARG A 91 2.39 -8.59 -14.20
N TYR A 92 1.57 -8.06 -13.30
CA TYR A 92 0.65 -6.97 -13.64
C TYR A 92 1.38 -5.72 -14.16
N LYS A 93 2.54 -5.38 -13.58
CA LYS A 93 3.34 -4.26 -14.10
C LYS A 93 3.95 -4.54 -15.47
N GLU A 94 4.34 -5.78 -15.75
CA GLU A 94 4.91 -6.20 -17.05
C GLU A 94 3.85 -6.28 -18.15
N GLU A 95 2.60 -6.61 -17.81
CA GLU A 95 1.51 -6.78 -18.78
C GLU A 95 0.80 -5.46 -19.15
N PHE A 96 0.85 -4.46 -18.27
CA PHE A 96 0.05 -3.23 -18.40
C PHE A 96 0.88 -1.92 -18.43
N ASN A 97 2.21 -1.99 -18.45
CA ASN A 97 3.12 -0.87 -18.75
C ASN A 97 3.99 -1.21 -19.96
#